data_AF-A0A858RKJ3-F1
#
_entry.id   AF-A0A858RKJ3-F1
#
_cell.length_a   1.000
_cell.length_b   1.000
_cell.length_c   1.000
_cell.angle_alpha   90.00
_cell.angle_beta   90.00
_cell.angle_gamma   90.00
#
_symmetry.space_group_name_H-M   'P 1'
#
loop_
_entity.id
_entity.type
_entity.pdbx_description
1 polymer ?
#
loop_
_entity_poly.entity_id
_entity_poly.type
_entity_poly.pdbx_seq_one_letter_code
_entity_poly.pdbx_strand_id
1 'polypeptide(L)'
;MSFILQQQGPFGLFFAFAIAHSLADFPLQGDYLARVKQRRNASTMFEWVAALTAHSLIHAGAVWIVSGSMMFGFIELVLHWLVDLGKGEGKYGYATDQTLHLSCKAVYVVLMALGITLS
;
A
#
# COMPACT_ATOMS: atom_id res chain seq x y z
N MET A 1 6.19 -13.37 -13.43
CA MET A 1 6.87 -12.09 -13.70
C MET A 1 5.80 -11.07 -14.09
N SER A 2 5.79 -9.85 -13.54
CA SER A 2 4.79 -8.83 -13.92
C SER A 2 4.86 -8.54 -15.42
N PHE A 3 3.70 -8.54 -16.08
CA PHE A 3 3.58 -8.14 -17.49
C PHE A 3 4.14 -6.73 -17.74
N ILE A 4 3.88 -5.81 -16.81
CA ILE A 4 4.37 -4.43 -16.88
C ILE A 4 5.90 -4.40 -16.80
N LEU A 5 6.51 -5.16 -15.89
CA LEU A 5 7.97 -5.25 -15.79
C LEU A 5 8.61 -5.74 -17.08
N GLN A 6 7.98 -6.72 -17.75
CA GLN A 6 8.48 -7.29 -19.00
C GLN A 6 8.39 -6.31 -20.18
N GLN A 7 7.33 -5.47 -20.24
CA GLN A 7 7.11 -4.58 -21.38
C GLN A 7 7.66 -3.16 -21.19
N GLN A 8 7.63 -2.64 -19.96
CA GLN A 8 7.91 -1.24 -19.63
C GLN A 8 9.10 -1.09 -18.65
N GLY A 9 9.70 -2.20 -18.22
CA GLY A 9 10.85 -2.22 -17.33
C GLY A 9 10.55 -1.78 -15.88
N PRO A 10 11.60 -1.65 -15.05
CA PRO A 10 11.45 -1.30 -13.63
C PRO A 10 10.80 0.06 -13.39
N PHE A 11 11.13 1.06 -14.21
CA PHE A 11 10.53 2.40 -14.11
C PHE A 11 9.03 2.39 -14.40
N GLY A 12 8.59 1.66 -15.44
CA GLY A 12 7.17 1.50 -15.75
C GLY A 12 6.41 0.79 -14.63
N LEU A 13 7.01 -0.24 -14.02
CA LEU A 13 6.42 -0.94 -12.88
C LEU A 13 6.31 -0.03 -11.66
N PHE A 14 7.35 0.75 -11.33
CA PHE A 14 7.29 1.71 -10.23
C PHE A 14 6.20 2.76 -10.44
N PHE A 15 6.12 3.30 -11.65
CA PHE A 15 5.10 4.30 -12.00
C PHE A 15 3.69 3.72 -11.88
N ALA A 16 3.47 2.47 -12.33
CA ALA A 16 2.19 1.79 -12.16
C ALA A 16 1.80 1.62 -10.68
N PHE A 17 2.75 1.23 -9.81
CA PHE A 17 2.48 1.18 -8.37
C PHE A 17 2.19 2.56 -7.77
N ALA A 18 2.91 3.61 -8.17
CA ALA A 18 2.68 4.96 -7.69
C ALA A 18 1.28 5.50 -8.08
N ILE A 19 0.84 5.23 -9.32
CA ILE A 19 -0.52 5.52 -9.77
C ILE A 19 -1.54 4.77 -8.92
N ALA A 20 -1.34 3.46 -8.72
CA ALA A 20 -2.28 2.63 -7.99
C ALA A 20 -2.39 3.05 -6.52
N HIS A 21 -1.26 3.39 -5.88
CA HIS A 21 -1.23 3.97 -4.55
C HIS A 21 -2.00 5.30 -4.48
N SER A 22 -1.76 6.19 -5.43
CA SER A 22 -2.44 7.48 -5.50
C SER A 22 -3.96 7.31 -5.72
N LEU A 23 -4.38 6.34 -6.52
CA LEU A 23 -5.80 6.02 -6.70
C LEU A 23 -6.43 5.52 -5.39
N ALA A 24 -5.72 4.69 -4.64
CA ALA A 24 -6.18 4.13 -3.37
C ALA A 24 -6.26 5.17 -2.24
N ASP A 25 -5.26 6.06 -2.11
CA ASP A 25 -5.16 7.03 -1.02
C ASP A 25 -6.04 8.28 -1.20
N PHE A 26 -6.38 8.63 -2.45
CA PHE A 26 -7.07 9.87 -2.75
C PHE A 26 -8.52 9.61 -3.22
N PRO A 27 -8.80 9.10 -4.45
CA PRO A 27 -10.17 8.78 -4.85
C PRO A 27 -10.88 7.69 -4.03
N LEU A 28 -10.23 6.57 -3.72
CA LEU A 28 -10.89 5.43 -3.09
C LEU A 28 -10.99 5.56 -1.56
N GLN A 29 -10.25 6.48 -0.96
CA GLN A 29 -10.29 6.75 0.47
C GLN A 29 -11.16 7.98 0.76
N GLY A 30 -12.47 7.76 0.87
CA GLY A 30 -13.39 8.80 1.31
C GLY A 30 -13.15 9.25 2.77
N ASP A 31 -13.74 10.39 3.13
CA ASP A 31 -13.56 11.05 4.44
C ASP A 31 -13.78 10.14 5.64
N TYR A 32 -14.79 9.27 5.58
CA TYR A 32 -15.06 8.30 6.63
C TYR A 32 -13.84 7.41 6.87
N LEU A 33 -13.35 6.73 5.83
CA LEU A 33 -12.23 5.79 5.92
C LEU A 33 -10.95 6.49 6.38
N ALA A 34 -10.67 7.69 5.85
CA ALA A 34 -9.50 8.50 6.22
C ALA A 34 -9.47 8.86 7.71
N ARG A 35 -10.65 9.10 8.31
CA ARG A 35 -10.79 9.42 9.73
C ARG A 35 -10.74 8.17 10.60
N VAL A 36 -11.60 7.20 10.33
CA VAL A 36 -11.81 6.04 11.23
C VAL A 36 -10.68 5.00 11.17
N LYS A 37 -9.82 5.03 10.14
CA LYS A 37 -8.57 4.23 10.14
C LYS A 37 -7.57 4.67 11.21
N GLN A 38 -7.78 5.83 11.84
CA GLN A 38 -7.01 6.30 13.00
C GLN A 38 -7.75 5.93 14.29
N ARG A 39 -7.10 5.17 15.18
CA ARG A 39 -7.69 4.66 16.42
C ARG A 39 -8.38 5.72 17.26
N ARG A 40 -7.78 6.91 17.36
CA ARG A 40 -8.29 8.06 18.12
C ARG A 40 -9.62 8.63 17.62
N ASN A 41 -9.99 8.36 16.38
CA ASN A 41 -11.19 8.91 15.74
C ASN A 41 -12.30 7.86 15.56
N ALA A 42 -12.03 6.59 15.84
CA ALA A 42 -13.01 5.53 15.75
C ALA A 42 -13.82 5.42 17.05
N SER A 43 -15.09 5.06 16.91
CA SER A 43 -16.01 4.87 18.03
C SER A 43 -15.77 3.55 18.76
N THR A 44 -15.25 2.53 18.04
CA THR A 44 -14.96 1.21 18.59
C THR A 44 -13.65 0.65 18.04
N MET A 45 -13.06 -0.30 18.78
CA MET A 45 -11.88 -1.03 18.33
C MET A 45 -12.15 -1.79 17.02
N PHE A 46 -13.34 -2.40 16.90
CA PHE A 46 -13.73 -3.13 15.69
C PHE A 46 -13.81 -2.21 14.47
N GLU A 47 -14.45 -1.03 14.60
CA GLU A 47 -14.54 -0.05 13.51
C GLU A 47 -13.15 0.38 13.04
N TRP A 48 -12.26 0.68 13.98
CA TRP A 48 -10.89 1.06 13.68
C TRP A 48 -10.13 -0.05 12.92
N VAL A 49 -10.13 -1.27 13.46
CA VAL A 49 -9.41 -2.39 12.85
C VAL A 49 -10.00 -2.73 11.48
N ALA A 50 -11.32 -2.73 11.34
CA ALA A 50 -11.98 -2.97 10.06
C ALA A 50 -11.62 -1.88 9.03
N ALA A 51 -11.63 -0.60 9.42
CA ALA A 51 -11.28 0.51 8.55
C ALA A 51 -9.81 0.47 8.10
N LEU A 52 -8.88 0.31 9.04
CA LEU A 52 -7.46 0.24 8.74
C LEU A 52 -7.11 -0.99 7.89
N THR A 53 -7.73 -2.13 8.18
CA THR A 53 -7.56 -3.35 7.39
C THR A 53 -8.15 -3.19 5.99
N ALA A 54 -9.35 -2.64 5.85
CA ALA A 54 -9.98 -2.41 4.55
C ALA A 54 -9.13 -1.48 3.66
N HIS A 55 -8.62 -0.38 4.23
CA HIS A 55 -7.72 0.52 3.51
C HIS A 55 -6.44 -0.20 3.06
N SER A 56 -5.78 -0.91 3.97
CA SER A 56 -4.55 -1.66 3.66
C SER A 56 -4.79 -2.77 2.64
N LEU A 57 -5.98 -3.39 2.66
CA LEU A 57 -6.37 -4.43 1.72
C LEU A 57 -6.62 -3.90 0.31
N ILE A 58 -7.11 -2.66 0.16
CA ILE A 58 -7.21 -1.99 -1.16
C ILE A 58 -5.81 -1.85 -1.77
N HIS A 59 -4.83 -1.40 -0.99
CA HIS A 59 -3.43 -1.29 -1.43
C HIS A 59 -2.80 -2.65 -1.74
N ALA A 60 -3.07 -3.67 -0.92
CA ALA A 60 -2.66 -5.05 -1.17
C ALA A 60 -3.22 -5.59 -2.50
N GLY A 61 -4.51 -5.36 -2.77
CA GLY A 61 -5.14 -5.72 -4.04
C GLY A 61 -4.55 -4.97 -5.22
N ALA A 62 -4.28 -3.68 -5.07
CA ALA A 62 -3.61 -2.87 -6.09
C ALA A 62 -2.21 -3.40 -6.41
N VAL A 63 -1.40 -3.72 -5.40
CA VAL A 63 -0.07 -4.32 -5.57
C VAL A 63 -0.17 -5.69 -6.23
N TRP A 64 -1.11 -6.54 -5.81
CA TRP A 64 -1.32 -7.85 -6.43
C TRP A 64 -1.68 -7.72 -7.92
N ILE A 65 -2.61 -6.84 -8.28
CA ILE A 65 -3.02 -6.64 -9.68
C ILE A 65 -1.85 -6.14 -10.54
N VAL A 66 -1.07 -5.17 -10.06
CA VAL A 66 0.06 -4.58 -10.81
C VAL A 66 1.25 -5.54 -10.91
N SER A 67 1.57 -6.25 -9.82
CA SER A 67 2.71 -7.18 -9.77
C SER A 67 2.41 -8.55 -10.37
N GLY A 68 1.15 -8.98 -10.34
CA GLY A 68 0.73 -10.36 -10.59
C GLY A 68 1.13 -11.34 -9.48
N SER A 69 1.56 -10.88 -8.30
CA SER A 69 2.00 -11.74 -7.18
C SER A 69 1.15 -11.52 -5.93
N MET A 70 0.51 -12.60 -5.47
CA MET A 70 -0.27 -12.59 -4.24
C MET A 70 0.61 -12.32 -3.02
N MET A 71 1.85 -12.83 -2.99
CA MET A 71 2.76 -12.63 -1.86
C MET A 71 3.16 -11.16 -1.71
N PHE A 72 3.48 -10.45 -2.80
CA PHE A 72 3.74 -9.01 -2.72
C PHE A 72 2.51 -8.23 -2.24
N GLY A 73 1.30 -8.64 -2.64
CA GLY A 73 0.06 -8.11 -2.08
C GLY A 73 -0.07 -8.35 -0.57
N PHE A 74 0.23 -9.55 -0.08
CA PHE A 74 0.19 -9.87 1.35
C PHE A 74 1.24 -9.09 2.16
N ILE A 75 2.46 -8.95 1.63
CA ILE A 75 3.50 -8.12 2.25
C ILE A 75 3.03 -6.66 2.31
N GLU A 76 2.43 -6.15 1.24
CA GLU A 76 1.86 -4.81 1.22
C GLU A 76 0.76 -4.66 2.28
N LEU A 77 -0.14 -5.63 2.44
CA LEU A 77 -1.17 -5.59 3.49
C LEU A 77 -0.54 -5.33 4.86
N VAL A 78 0.50 -6.09 5.23
CA VAL A 78 1.16 -5.97 6.54
C VAL A 78 1.92 -4.65 6.66
N LEU A 79 2.75 -4.30 5.68
CA LEU A 79 3.56 -3.09 5.74
C LEU A 79 2.70 -1.84 5.72
N HIS A 80 1.69 -1.79 4.85
CA HIS A 80 0.77 -0.66 4.74
C HIS A 80 0.01 -0.44 6.03
N TRP A 81 -0.50 -1.52 6.64
CA TRP A 81 -1.20 -1.47 7.92
C TRP A 81 -0.31 -0.91 9.04
N LEU A 82 0.96 -1.35 9.12
CA LEU A 82 1.91 -0.87 10.11
C LEU A 82 2.30 0.60 9.90
N VAL A 83 2.49 1.01 8.64
CA VAL A 83 2.82 2.40 8.31
C VAL A 83 1.66 3.34 8.65
N ASP A 84 0.44 2.96 8.31
CA ASP A 84 -0.75 3.75 8.62
C ASP A 84 -1.07 3.77 10.12
N LEU A 85 -0.84 2.66 10.82
CA LEU A 85 -0.90 2.63 12.29
C LEU A 85 0.09 3.64 12.88
N GLY A 86 1.34 3.65 12.41
CA GLY A 86 2.37 4.57 12.90
C GLY A 86 1.99 6.04 12.71
N LYS A 87 1.44 6.38 11.54
CA LYS A 87 0.90 7.73 11.26
C LYS A 87 -0.30 8.05 12.14
N GLY A 88 -1.27 7.14 12.25
CA GLY A 88 -2.50 7.30 13.04
C GLY A 88 -2.24 7.48 14.54
N GLU A 89 -1.13 6.92 15.04
CA GLU A 89 -0.63 7.07 16.41
C GLU A 89 0.33 8.27 16.57
N GLY A 90 0.52 9.07 15.52
CA GLY A 90 1.29 10.33 15.58
C GLY A 90 2.81 10.15 15.63
N LYS A 91 3.35 8.98 15.24
CA LYS A 91 4.81 8.74 15.22
C LYS A 91 5.54 9.58 14.16
N TYR A 92 4.84 9.93 13.08
CA TYR A 92 5.36 10.74 11.99
C TYR A 92 4.22 11.40 11.20
N GLY A 93 4.58 12.38 10.37
CA GLY A 93 3.65 13.17 9.56
C GLY A 93 3.38 12.61 8.17
N TYR A 94 2.58 13.36 7.40
CA TYR A 94 2.12 13.00 6.05
C TYR A 94 3.26 12.77 5.05
N ALA A 95 4.31 13.60 5.05
CA ALA A 95 5.42 13.44 4.11
C ALA A 95 6.19 12.13 4.33
N THR A 96 6.44 11.77 5.59
CA THR A 96 7.10 10.51 5.95
C THR A 96 6.25 9.31 5.60
N ASP A 97 4.95 9.39 5.87
CA ASP A 97 3.96 8.38 5.48
C ASP A 97 4.02 8.07 3.97
N GLN A 98 3.87 9.08 3.12
CA GLN A 98 3.91 8.89 1.66
C GLN A 98 5.28 8.39 1.18
N THR A 99 6.37 8.83 1.81
CA THR A 99 7.72 8.37 1.49
C THR A 99 7.90 6.89 1.82
N LEU A 100 7.44 6.44 2.99
CA LEU A 100 7.50 5.03 3.39
C LEU A 100 6.71 4.16 2.43
N HIS A 101 5.49 4.58 2.08
CA HIS A 101 4.66 3.86 1.13
C HIS A 101 5.36 3.71 -0.22
N LEU A 102 5.84 4.80 -0.83
CA LEU A 102 6.56 4.74 -2.11
C LEU A 102 7.87 3.94 -2.03
N SER A 103 8.55 3.96 -0.88
CA SER A 103 9.77 3.17 -0.66
C SER A 103 9.49 1.67 -0.72
N CYS A 104 8.37 1.19 -0.15
CA CYS A 104 7.95 -0.21 -0.30
C CYS A 104 7.81 -0.60 -1.77
N LYS A 105 7.26 0.28 -2.61
CA LYS A 105 7.03 0.03 -4.04
C LYS A 105 8.36 -0.04 -4.79
N ALA A 106 9.31 0.85 -4.46
CA ALA A 106 10.66 0.80 -4.99
C ALA A 106 11.37 -0.52 -4.63
N VAL A 107 11.23 -0.99 -3.39
CA VAL A 107 11.78 -2.28 -2.95
C VAL A 107 11.16 -3.44 -3.74
N TYR A 108 9.84 -3.47 -3.93
CA TYR A 108 9.20 -4.52 -4.73
C TYR A 108 9.72 -4.55 -6.17
N VAL A 109 9.85 -3.37 -6.80
CA VAL A 109 10.40 -3.24 -8.15
C VAL A 109 11.82 -3.81 -8.22
N VAL A 110 12.69 -3.49 -7.27
CA VAL A 110 14.06 -4.02 -7.20
C VAL A 110 14.05 -5.54 -7.05
N LEU A 111 13.28 -6.08 -6.10
CA LEU A 111 13.20 -7.52 -5.87
C LEU A 111 12.70 -8.26 -7.12
N MET A 112 11.65 -7.76 -7.76
CA MET A 112 11.12 -8.36 -8.99
C MET A 112 12.09 -8.24 -10.17
N ALA A 113 12.80 -7.12 -10.31
CA ALA A 113 13.81 -6.94 -11.36
C ALA A 113 15.01 -7.87 -11.17
N LEU A 114 15.35 -8.22 -9.92
CA LEU A 114 16.34 -9.25 -9.58
C LEU A 114 15.83 -10.68 -9.77
N GLY A 115 14.59 -10.86 -10.25
CA GLY A 115 13.99 -12.17 -10.49
C GLY A 115 13.47 -12.86 -9.22
N ILE A 116 13.37 -12.15 -8.10
CA ILE A 116 12.79 -12.70 -6.87
C ILE A 116 11.28 -12.75 -7.05
N THR A 117 10.79 -13.93 -7.41
CA THR A 117 9.37 -14.23 -7.46
C THR A 117 8.98 -15.01 -6.22
N LEU A 118 8.25 -14.36 -5.33
CA LEU A 118 7.58 -15.05 -4.23
C LEU A 118 6.22 -15.53 -4.75
N SER A 119 6.13 -16.83 -5.04
CA SER A 119 4.91 -17.53 -5.46
C SER A 119 4.00 -17.78 -4.26
#